data_AF-A0A1D2QTX1-F1
#
_entry.id   AF-A0A1D2QTX1-F1
#
_cell.length_a   1.000
_cell.length_b   1.000
_cell.length_c   1.000
_cell.angle_alpha   90.00
_cell.angle_beta   90.00
_cell.angle_gamma   90.00
#
_symmetry.space_group_name_H-M   'P 1'
#
loop_
_entity.id
_entity.type
_entity.pdbx_description
1 polymer ?
#
loop_
_entity_poly.entity_id
_entity_poly.type
_entity_poly.pdbx_seq_one_letter_code
_entity_poly.pdbx_strand_id
1 'polypeptide(L)'
;MNSLLTFLAQRLQDEVGVVAHLVSVDGVEKITGGGSYDDSTDIPLYAQKYEISLEAGRYCLLLPVADGFFEKGCLTEADVIDQIRHHFSQHYPEVSIIQESPIRSLGRYIPEEIPVEFWHMINEVEGDSEQLGIYLQHMDENSMIRFAWNYEEAAVQLRPFFYEMSDYSEDSIYELCHWIVAQGPGLYRAVWNDIDALMQDANSPVSSSKLDPGLLSECMIIYKERFKKDLPYKNTEEFYA
;
A
#
# COMPACT_ATOMS: atom_id res chain seq x y z
N MET A 1 -3.00 19.64 0.89
CA MET A 1 -2.05 18.58 0.56
C MET A 1 -2.46 17.93 -0.74
N ASN A 2 -1.65 18.13 -1.77
CA ASN A 2 -1.82 17.67 -3.13
C ASN A 2 -1.56 16.16 -3.22
N SER A 3 -2.59 15.38 -3.53
CA SER A 3 -2.55 13.91 -3.58
C SER A 3 -1.48 13.37 -4.53
N LEU A 4 -1.24 14.05 -5.66
CA LEU A 4 -0.24 13.65 -6.65
C LEU A 4 1.20 13.79 -6.13
N LEU A 5 1.46 14.79 -5.29
CA LEU A 5 2.77 14.93 -4.63
C LEU A 5 2.91 13.94 -3.48
N THR A 6 1.82 13.61 -2.78
CA THR A 6 1.83 12.58 -1.74
C THR A 6 2.11 11.19 -2.29
N PHE A 7 1.44 10.82 -3.37
CA PHE A 7 1.67 9.55 -4.04
C PHE A 7 3.10 9.42 -4.56
N LEU A 8 3.61 10.45 -5.25
CA LEU A 8 4.98 10.45 -5.75
C LEU A 8 6.02 10.40 -4.62
N ALA A 9 5.80 11.11 -3.50
CA ALA A 9 6.71 11.06 -2.36
C ALA A 9 6.83 9.63 -1.80
N GLN A 10 5.70 8.92 -1.67
CA GLN A 10 5.69 7.52 -1.25
C GLN A 10 6.46 6.63 -2.23
N ARG A 11 6.19 6.75 -3.54
CA ARG A 11 6.89 5.98 -4.57
C ARG A 11 8.39 6.25 -4.59
N LEU A 12 8.85 7.47 -4.34
CA LEU A 12 10.28 7.78 -4.29
C LEU A 12 10.98 7.08 -3.13
N GLN A 13 10.32 7.04 -1.97
CA GLN A 13 10.81 6.27 -0.81
C GLN A 13 10.85 4.78 -1.13
N ASP A 14 9.80 4.24 -1.75
CA ASP A 14 9.66 2.81 -1.98
C ASP A 14 10.53 2.29 -3.15
N GLU A 15 10.61 3.03 -4.25
CA GLU A 15 11.22 2.57 -5.51
C GLU A 15 12.66 2.99 -5.73
N VAL A 16 13.06 4.07 -5.06
CA VAL A 16 14.40 4.64 -5.18
C VAL A 16 15.14 4.53 -3.86
N GLY A 17 14.44 4.45 -2.73
CA GLY A 17 15.06 4.40 -1.40
C GLY A 17 15.53 5.78 -0.92
N VAL A 18 15.04 6.86 -1.52
CA VAL A 18 15.38 8.23 -1.12
C VAL A 18 14.42 8.75 -0.07
N VAL A 19 14.89 9.62 0.81
CA VAL A 19 14.02 10.37 1.72
C VAL A 19 13.20 11.35 0.90
N ALA A 20 11.87 11.36 1.06
CA ALA A 20 10.97 12.29 0.39
C ALA A 20 9.99 12.95 1.38
N HIS A 21 10.17 14.23 1.71
CA HIS A 21 9.29 14.97 2.62
C HIS A 21 8.37 15.92 1.86
N LEU A 22 7.08 15.87 2.16
CA LEU A 22 6.14 16.92 1.76
C LEU A 22 6.34 18.15 2.62
N VAL A 23 6.54 19.29 1.97
CA VAL A 23 6.64 20.60 2.63
C VAL A 23 5.78 21.62 1.90
N SER A 24 5.32 22.63 2.63
CA SER A 24 4.65 23.81 2.06
C SER A 24 5.52 25.03 2.33
N VAL A 25 5.98 25.69 1.26
CA VAL A 25 6.82 26.89 1.33
C VAL A 25 6.11 28.00 0.56
N ASP A 26 5.81 29.11 1.23
CA ASP A 26 5.08 30.24 0.65
C ASP A 26 3.74 29.86 -0.02
N GLY A 27 3.06 28.84 0.53
CA GLY A 27 1.80 28.33 0.01
C GLY A 27 1.93 27.39 -1.20
N VAL A 28 3.16 27.07 -1.62
CA VAL A 28 3.44 26.10 -2.67
C VAL A 28 3.85 24.77 -2.03
N GLU A 29 3.08 23.73 -2.31
CA GLU A 29 3.40 22.36 -1.88
C GLU A 29 4.46 21.75 -2.81
N LYS A 30 5.47 21.12 -2.20
CA LYS A 30 6.55 20.44 -2.92
C LYS A 30 7.07 19.24 -2.10
N ILE A 31 7.73 18.33 -2.80
CA ILE A 31 8.54 17.28 -2.19
C ILE A 31 9.96 17.81 -2.08
N THR A 32 10.60 17.63 -0.93
CA THR A 32 12.03 17.88 -0.72
C THR A 32 12.66 16.62 -0.16
N GLY A 33 13.79 16.19 -0.69
CA GLY A 33 14.35 14.88 -0.33
C GLY A 33 15.85 14.72 -0.54
N GLY A 34 16.38 13.53 -0.22
CA GLY A 34 17.78 13.18 -0.45
C GLY A 34 18.16 11.71 -0.22
N GLY A 35 19.45 11.38 -0.39
CA GLY A 35 19.96 10.01 -0.55
C GLY A 35 19.90 9.13 0.69
N SER A 36 20.28 9.64 1.86
CA SER A 36 19.92 9.11 3.19
C SER A 36 20.49 10.06 4.24
N TYR A 37 19.92 10.07 5.45
CA TYR A 37 20.52 10.76 6.61
C TYR A 37 21.56 9.86 7.30
N ASP A 38 22.44 9.20 6.53
CA ASP A 38 23.56 8.48 7.13
C ASP A 38 24.71 9.45 7.39
N ASP A 39 24.81 9.89 8.66
CA ASP A 39 25.86 10.77 9.19
C ASP A 39 27.29 10.17 9.03
N SER A 40 27.42 8.92 8.54
CA SER A 40 28.72 8.29 8.28
C SER A 40 29.34 8.64 6.92
N THR A 41 28.61 9.30 6.03
CA THR A 41 29.13 9.69 4.70
C THR A 41 29.69 11.11 4.70
N ASP A 42 30.89 11.32 4.14
CA ASP A 42 31.53 12.65 3.94
C ASP A 42 30.81 13.51 2.87
N ILE A 43 29.59 13.15 2.48
CA ILE A 43 28.82 13.82 1.44
C ILE A 43 28.03 14.96 2.08
N PRO A 44 28.19 16.21 1.61
CA PRO A 44 27.39 17.30 2.12
C PRO A 44 25.89 17.07 1.90
N LEU A 45 25.08 17.22 2.95
CA LEU A 45 23.62 17.08 2.91
C LEU A 45 22.93 17.92 1.82
N TYR A 46 23.57 18.98 1.33
CA TYR A 46 23.04 19.81 0.24
C TYR A 46 23.24 19.21 -1.15
N ALA A 47 24.26 18.37 -1.33
CA ALA A 47 24.62 17.76 -2.61
C ALA A 47 23.60 16.68 -3.00
N GLN A 48 22.98 16.05 -2.01
CA GLN A 48 21.97 15.01 -2.20
C GLN A 48 20.54 15.55 -2.30
N LYS A 49 20.31 16.87 -2.36
CA LYS A 49 18.94 17.40 -2.31
C LYS A 49 18.22 17.28 -3.64
N TYR A 50 16.93 17.01 -3.63
CA TYR A 50 16.06 17.26 -4.77
C TYR A 50 14.81 18.00 -4.34
N GLU A 51 14.20 18.75 -5.26
CA GLU A 51 12.87 19.32 -5.08
C GLU A 51 11.93 18.89 -6.21
N ILE A 52 10.68 18.60 -5.89
CA ILE A 52 9.64 18.34 -6.89
C ILE A 52 8.41 19.19 -6.57
N SER A 53 7.98 20.00 -7.52
CA SER A 53 6.71 20.73 -7.45
C SER A 53 5.74 20.22 -8.52
N LEU A 54 4.46 20.55 -8.38
CA LEU A 54 3.45 20.30 -9.41
C LEU A 54 3.05 21.63 -10.06
N GLU A 55 3.34 21.79 -11.34
CA GLU A 55 2.99 22.98 -12.13
C GLU A 55 2.12 22.56 -13.32
N ALA A 56 0.88 23.08 -13.39
CA ALA A 56 -0.06 22.80 -14.49
C ALA A 56 -0.25 21.30 -14.79
N GLY A 57 -0.30 20.46 -13.75
CA GLY A 57 -0.50 19.01 -13.87
C GLY A 57 0.74 18.23 -14.29
N ARG A 58 1.94 18.83 -14.26
CA ARG A 58 3.21 18.15 -14.54
C ARG A 58 4.16 18.32 -13.36
N TYR A 59 4.99 17.31 -13.14
CA TYR A 59 6.01 17.37 -12.11
C TYR A 59 7.20 18.20 -12.62
N CYS A 60 7.63 19.15 -11.81
CA CYS A 60 8.81 19.95 -12.02
C CYS A 60 9.88 19.46 -11.04
N LEU A 61 10.79 18.63 -11.54
CA LEU A 61 11.94 18.14 -10.78
C LEU A 61 13.08 19.16 -10.85
N LEU A 62 13.74 19.37 -9.71
CA LEU A 62 14.95 20.18 -9.56
C LEU A 62 16.03 19.30 -8.92
N LEU A 63 17.10 19.02 -9.68
CA LEU A 63 18.27 18.26 -9.23
C LEU A 63 19.52 19.14 -9.23
N PRO A 64 20.39 19.06 -8.21
CA PRO A 64 21.64 19.80 -8.16
C PRO A 64 22.63 19.21 -9.16
N VAL A 65 23.28 20.05 -9.95
CA VAL A 65 24.48 19.65 -10.73
C VAL A 65 25.74 20.26 -10.12
N ALA A 66 26.91 19.72 -10.50
CA ALA A 66 28.22 20.04 -9.90
C ALA A 66 28.55 21.55 -9.82
N ASP A 67 27.94 22.39 -10.66
CA ASP A 67 28.15 23.84 -10.70
C ASP A 67 27.04 24.67 -10.00
N GLY A 68 26.13 24.03 -9.26
CA GLY A 68 25.06 24.70 -8.50
C GLY A 68 23.82 25.10 -9.31
N PHE A 69 23.67 24.57 -10.52
CA PHE A 69 22.47 24.74 -11.35
C PHE A 69 21.45 23.64 -11.06
N PHE A 70 20.19 23.92 -11.38
CA PHE A 70 19.11 22.93 -11.34
C PHE A 70 18.63 22.65 -12.77
N GLU A 71 18.61 21.37 -13.16
CA GLU A 71 17.90 20.96 -14.37
C GLU A 71 16.39 20.93 -14.06
N LYS A 72 15.60 21.66 -14.85
CA LYS A 72 14.14 21.72 -14.72
C LYS A 72 13.48 21.08 -15.94
N GLY A 73 12.83 19.94 -15.73
CA GLY A 73 11.97 19.29 -16.73
C GLY A 73 10.51 19.28 -16.28
N CYS A 74 9.57 19.41 -17.21
CA CYS A 74 8.17 19.08 -16.97
C CYS A 74 7.94 17.60 -17.31
N LEU A 75 7.91 16.79 -16.28
CA LEU A 75 8.06 15.35 -16.34
C LEU A 75 6.74 14.64 -16.08
N THR A 76 6.59 13.44 -16.64
CA THR A 76 5.65 12.47 -16.11
C THR A 76 6.18 11.91 -14.80
N GLU A 77 5.32 11.22 -14.05
CA GLU A 77 5.71 10.57 -12.79
C GLU A 77 6.86 9.56 -12.98
N ALA A 78 6.77 8.73 -14.03
CA ALA A 78 7.79 7.74 -14.36
C ALA A 78 9.14 8.42 -14.69
N ASP A 79 9.10 9.52 -15.44
CA ASP A 79 10.31 10.28 -15.78
C ASP A 79 10.99 10.86 -14.53
N VAL A 80 10.23 11.30 -13.52
CA VAL A 80 10.81 11.80 -12.25
C VAL A 80 11.56 10.68 -11.52
N ILE A 81 10.94 9.51 -11.41
CA ILE A 81 11.53 8.35 -10.72
C ILE A 81 12.82 7.92 -11.43
N ASP A 82 12.79 7.80 -12.75
CA ASP A 82 13.96 7.41 -13.55
C ASP A 82 15.08 8.44 -13.46
N GLN A 83 14.78 9.75 -13.47
CA GLN A 83 15.77 10.79 -13.33
C GLN A 83 16.41 10.83 -11.94
N ILE A 84 15.63 10.69 -10.87
CA ILE A 84 16.18 10.61 -9.50
C ILE A 84 17.06 9.38 -9.37
N ARG A 85 16.60 8.20 -9.81
CA ARG A 85 17.39 6.97 -9.78
C ARG A 85 18.70 7.12 -10.56
N HIS A 86 18.64 7.68 -11.77
CA HIS A 86 19.81 7.93 -12.60
C HIS A 86 20.79 8.90 -11.90
N HIS A 87 20.29 10.04 -11.41
CA HIS A 87 21.08 11.06 -10.75
C HIS A 87 21.87 10.50 -9.56
N PHE A 88 21.19 9.82 -8.62
CA PHE A 88 21.86 9.25 -7.46
C PHE A 88 22.83 8.14 -7.88
N SER A 89 22.50 7.29 -8.87
CA SER A 89 23.41 6.22 -9.32
C SER A 89 24.70 6.75 -9.95
N GLN A 90 24.65 7.92 -10.60
CA GLN A 90 25.79 8.54 -11.26
C GLN A 90 26.64 9.38 -10.31
N HIS A 91 26.00 10.16 -9.45
CA HIS A 91 26.68 11.17 -8.64
C HIS A 91 26.94 10.74 -7.21
N TYR A 92 26.19 9.77 -6.70
CA TYR A 92 26.25 9.29 -5.32
C TYR A 92 26.12 7.76 -5.25
N PRO A 93 26.97 6.98 -5.95
CA PRO A 93 26.89 5.52 -5.97
C PRO A 93 27.06 4.87 -4.59
N GLU A 94 27.66 5.58 -3.64
CA GLU A 94 27.80 5.19 -2.24
C GLU A 94 26.52 5.37 -1.40
N VAL A 95 25.59 6.22 -1.86
CA VAL A 95 24.23 6.20 -1.33
C VAL A 95 23.67 4.85 -1.76
N SER A 96 23.29 4.02 -0.79
CA SER A 96 22.63 2.74 -1.05
C SER A 96 21.22 2.99 -1.60
N ILE A 97 21.17 3.48 -2.83
CA ILE A 97 20.00 3.47 -3.69
C ILE A 97 19.76 2.01 -3.96
N ILE A 98 18.51 1.59 -3.87
CA ILE A 98 18.12 0.21 -4.13
C ILE A 98 18.52 -0.13 -5.59
N GLN A 99 19.72 -0.71 -5.79
CA GLN A 99 20.26 -1.12 -7.08
C GLN A 99 19.57 -2.43 -7.46
N GLU A 100 18.66 -2.33 -8.43
CA GLU A 100 17.68 -3.34 -8.83
C GLU A 100 16.53 -3.50 -7.81
N SER A 101 15.34 -3.10 -8.26
CA SER A 101 14.07 -2.85 -7.55
C SER A 101 13.75 -3.72 -6.34
N PRO A 102 12.94 -3.15 -5.43
CA PRO A 102 11.56 -3.59 -5.43
C PRO A 102 10.51 -2.51 -5.05
N ILE A 103 9.48 -2.32 -5.88
CA ILE A 103 8.11 -2.12 -5.35
C ILE A 103 7.68 -3.44 -4.66
N ARG A 104 8.38 -3.83 -3.59
CA ARG A 104 8.12 -5.03 -2.76
C ARG A 104 8.51 -4.82 -1.29
N SER A 105 8.73 -3.60 -0.82
CA SER A 105 8.99 -3.32 0.60
C SER A 105 7.77 -2.76 1.37
N LEU A 106 6.70 -2.37 0.67
CA LEU A 106 5.39 -2.79 1.12
C LEU A 106 5.35 -4.28 0.71
N GLY A 107 5.49 -5.20 1.66
CA GLY A 107 5.65 -6.63 1.39
C GLY A 107 4.61 -7.18 0.41
N ARG A 108 5.06 -7.73 -0.73
CA ARG A 108 4.38 -8.79 -1.49
C ARG A 108 2.84 -8.69 -1.49
N TYR A 109 2.35 -7.62 -2.12
CA TYR A 109 0.93 -7.38 -2.37
C TYR A 109 0.56 -7.95 -3.73
N ILE A 110 0.43 -9.27 -3.81
CA ILE A 110 0.02 -9.94 -5.04
C ILE A 110 -1.12 -10.89 -4.67
N PRO A 111 -2.30 -10.82 -5.32
CA PRO A 111 -3.41 -11.74 -5.07
C PRO A 111 -3.00 -13.22 -5.08
N GLU A 112 -1.99 -13.56 -5.87
CA GLU A 112 -1.40 -14.90 -6.00
C GLU A 112 -0.57 -15.36 -4.79
N GLU A 113 -0.22 -14.47 -3.86
CA GLU A 113 0.53 -14.80 -2.64
C GLU A 113 -0.38 -15.13 -1.45
N ILE A 114 -1.66 -14.79 -1.54
CA ILE A 114 -2.67 -15.25 -0.59
C ILE A 114 -2.94 -16.75 -0.83
N PRO A 115 -2.83 -17.61 0.20
CA PRO A 115 -2.94 -19.07 0.03
C PRO A 115 -4.24 -19.51 -0.65
N VAL A 116 -4.15 -20.54 -1.51
CA VAL A 116 -5.31 -21.08 -2.24
C VAL A 116 -6.36 -21.62 -1.29
N GLU A 117 -5.94 -22.21 -0.17
CA GLU A 117 -6.80 -22.77 0.87
C GLU A 117 -7.65 -21.69 1.54
N PHE A 118 -7.11 -20.48 1.71
CA PHE A 118 -7.88 -19.34 2.20
C PHE A 118 -9.01 -19.00 1.23
N TRP A 119 -8.70 -18.88 -0.06
CA TRP A 119 -9.70 -18.57 -1.08
C TRP A 119 -10.76 -19.66 -1.26
N HIS A 120 -10.39 -20.93 -1.09
CA HIS A 120 -11.35 -22.03 -1.07
C HIS A 120 -12.37 -21.84 0.05
N MET A 121 -11.92 -21.54 1.27
CA MET A 121 -12.83 -21.30 2.39
C MET A 121 -13.74 -20.10 2.15
N ILE A 122 -13.20 -18.98 1.65
CA ILE A 122 -14.01 -17.78 1.34
C ILE A 122 -15.12 -18.11 0.33
N ASN A 123 -14.81 -18.89 -0.70
CA ASN A 123 -15.82 -19.32 -1.67
C ASN A 123 -16.82 -20.30 -1.08
N GLU A 124 -16.41 -21.17 -0.14
CA GLU A 124 -17.33 -22.11 0.50
C GLU A 124 -18.30 -21.43 1.44
N VAL A 125 -17.89 -20.35 2.12
CA VAL A 125 -18.74 -19.61 3.06
C VAL A 125 -19.58 -18.52 2.37
N GLU A 126 -19.24 -18.10 1.15
CA GLU A 126 -20.01 -17.12 0.36
C GLU A 126 -20.39 -15.83 1.12
N GLY A 127 -19.55 -15.38 2.05
CA GLY A 127 -19.84 -14.22 2.90
C GLY A 127 -20.81 -14.48 4.07
N ASP A 128 -21.19 -15.72 4.34
CA ASP A 128 -22.02 -16.13 5.47
C ASP A 128 -21.15 -16.40 6.72
N SER A 129 -21.31 -15.54 7.74
CA SER A 129 -20.58 -15.65 9.00
C SER A 129 -20.98 -16.87 9.83
N GLU A 130 -22.25 -17.30 9.80
CA GLU A 130 -22.69 -18.50 10.51
C GLU A 130 -22.06 -19.75 9.90
N GLN A 131 -22.00 -19.80 8.56
CA GLN A 131 -21.34 -20.88 7.84
C GLN A 131 -19.84 -20.92 8.11
N LEU A 132 -19.17 -19.76 8.09
CA LEU A 132 -17.78 -19.65 8.52
C LEU A 132 -17.61 -20.19 9.95
N GLY A 133 -18.53 -19.86 10.85
CA GLY A 133 -18.48 -20.32 12.23
C GLY A 133 -18.45 -21.84 12.35
N ILE A 134 -19.25 -22.55 11.54
CA ILE A 134 -19.25 -24.02 11.49
C ILE A 134 -17.87 -24.57 11.06
N TYR A 135 -17.23 -23.96 10.07
CA TYR A 135 -15.87 -24.36 9.64
C TYR A 135 -14.85 -24.12 10.76
N LEU A 136 -14.86 -22.94 11.37
CA LEU A 136 -13.91 -22.54 12.39
C LEU A 136 -13.98 -23.41 13.65
N GLN A 137 -15.16 -23.94 14.01
CA GLN A 137 -15.31 -24.88 15.13
C GLN A 137 -14.46 -26.17 14.97
N HIS A 138 -14.12 -26.54 13.74
CA HIS A 138 -13.36 -27.75 13.42
C HIS A 138 -11.88 -27.47 13.10
N MET A 139 -11.49 -26.21 12.97
CA MET A 139 -10.09 -25.83 12.71
C MET A 139 -9.23 -25.93 13.96
N ASP A 140 -7.95 -26.27 13.80
CA ASP A 140 -6.97 -26.09 14.86
C ASP A 140 -6.63 -24.60 15.05
N GLU A 141 -5.98 -24.31 16.17
CA GLU A 141 -5.64 -22.94 16.57
C GLU A 141 -4.80 -22.19 15.52
N ASN A 142 -3.77 -22.83 14.98
CA ASN A 142 -2.86 -22.20 14.01
C ASN A 142 -3.58 -21.92 12.69
N SER A 143 -4.44 -22.83 12.25
CA SER A 143 -5.23 -22.63 11.04
C SER A 143 -6.20 -21.45 11.17
N MET A 144 -6.84 -21.26 12.34
CA MET A 144 -7.67 -20.08 12.59
C MET A 144 -6.88 -18.78 12.60
N ILE A 145 -5.70 -18.77 13.23
CA ILE A 145 -4.80 -17.60 13.23
C ILE A 145 -4.42 -17.24 11.79
N ARG A 146 -3.98 -18.22 11.00
CA ARG A 146 -3.63 -18.01 9.59
C ARG A 146 -4.81 -17.49 8.78
N PHE A 147 -6.02 -18.03 8.98
CA PHE A 147 -7.21 -17.53 8.31
C PHE A 147 -7.46 -16.06 8.62
N ALA A 148 -7.49 -15.69 9.91
CA ALA A 148 -7.73 -14.31 10.32
C ALA A 148 -6.68 -13.35 9.75
N TRP A 149 -5.39 -13.72 9.83
CA TRP A 149 -4.30 -12.90 9.31
C TRP A 149 -4.30 -12.78 7.78
N ASN A 150 -4.68 -13.84 7.05
CA ASN A 150 -4.84 -13.76 5.59
C ASN A 150 -6.03 -12.87 5.20
N TYR A 151 -7.14 -12.95 5.95
CA TYR A 151 -8.33 -12.13 5.71
C TYR A 151 -8.04 -10.65 5.91
N GLU A 152 -7.44 -10.30 7.05
CA GLU A 152 -7.05 -8.93 7.38
C GLU A 152 -6.01 -8.41 6.39
N GLU A 153 -5.00 -9.23 6.06
CA GLU A 153 -3.99 -8.84 5.07
C GLU A 153 -4.64 -8.51 3.74
N ALA A 154 -5.45 -9.42 3.19
CA ALA A 154 -6.11 -9.23 1.91
C ALA A 154 -6.89 -7.90 1.86
N ALA A 155 -7.59 -7.54 2.93
CA ALA A 155 -8.32 -6.28 3.02
C ALA A 155 -7.38 -5.07 3.10
N VAL A 156 -6.32 -5.15 3.91
CA VAL A 156 -5.29 -4.09 3.99
C VAL A 156 -4.60 -3.88 2.65
N GLN A 157 -4.37 -4.94 1.86
CA GLN A 157 -3.78 -4.86 0.53
C GLN A 157 -4.61 -4.03 -0.45
N LEU A 158 -5.94 -4.01 -0.28
CA LEU A 158 -6.85 -3.25 -1.12
C LEU A 158 -7.00 -1.78 -0.70
N ARG A 159 -6.69 -1.46 0.55
CA ARG A 159 -6.91 -0.11 1.12
C ARG A 159 -6.29 1.03 0.29
N PRO A 160 -5.05 0.90 -0.25
CA PRO A 160 -4.43 1.96 -1.04
C PRO A 160 -5.21 2.37 -2.29
N PHE A 161 -5.96 1.45 -2.89
CA PHE A 161 -6.73 1.72 -4.10
C PHE A 161 -7.91 2.67 -3.86
N PHE A 162 -8.38 2.79 -2.61
CA PHE A 162 -9.56 3.58 -2.26
C PHE A 162 -9.23 4.88 -1.52
N TYR A 163 -7.96 5.22 -1.27
CA TYR A 163 -7.60 6.43 -0.51
C TYR A 163 -8.03 7.74 -1.19
N GLU A 164 -8.28 7.73 -2.49
CA GLU A 164 -8.76 8.91 -3.23
C GLU A 164 -10.27 9.12 -3.12
N MET A 165 -11.01 8.18 -2.52
CA MET A 165 -12.46 8.28 -2.33
C MET A 165 -12.77 9.22 -1.14
N SER A 166 -12.69 10.52 -1.38
CA SER A 166 -12.87 11.59 -0.37
C SER A 166 -14.22 11.58 0.36
N ASP A 167 -15.21 10.91 -0.22
CA ASP A 167 -16.58 10.86 0.31
C ASP A 167 -16.78 9.73 1.34
N TYR A 168 -15.77 8.87 1.53
CA TYR A 168 -15.81 7.74 2.45
C TYR A 168 -14.88 7.98 3.65
N SER A 169 -15.31 7.55 4.84
CA SER A 169 -14.43 7.52 6.02
C SER A 169 -13.42 6.39 5.90
N GLU A 170 -12.33 6.44 6.67
CA GLU A 170 -11.36 5.34 6.75
C GLU A 170 -12.04 4.03 7.17
N ASP A 171 -12.97 4.09 8.12
CA ASP A 171 -13.76 2.93 8.56
C ASP A 171 -14.61 2.35 7.42
N SER A 172 -15.26 3.21 6.62
CA SER A 172 -16.05 2.74 5.46
C SER A 172 -15.18 2.13 4.36
N ILE A 173 -13.98 2.66 4.15
CA ILE A 173 -13.01 2.06 3.22
C ILE A 173 -12.57 0.68 3.75
N TYR A 174 -12.34 0.57 5.05
CA TYR A 174 -11.94 -0.68 5.69
C TYR A 174 -13.03 -1.75 5.59
N GLU A 175 -14.28 -1.39 5.89
CA GLU A 175 -15.45 -2.26 5.72
C GLU A 175 -15.63 -2.70 4.26
N LEU A 176 -15.45 -1.78 3.30
CA LEU A 176 -15.51 -2.09 1.88
C LEU A 176 -14.45 -3.11 1.47
N CYS A 177 -13.20 -2.94 1.92
CA CYS A 177 -12.12 -3.88 1.61
C CYS A 177 -12.43 -5.29 2.12
N HIS A 178 -12.92 -5.42 3.35
CA HIS A 178 -13.36 -6.71 3.89
C HIS A 178 -14.53 -7.29 3.11
N TRP A 179 -15.51 -6.47 2.75
CA TRP A 179 -16.63 -6.90 1.92
C TRP A 179 -16.14 -7.46 0.57
N ILE A 180 -15.18 -6.79 -0.09
CA ILE A 180 -14.58 -7.25 -1.35
C ILE A 180 -13.91 -8.62 -1.17
N VAL A 181 -13.09 -8.77 -0.12
CA VAL A 181 -12.42 -10.04 0.19
C VAL A 181 -13.44 -11.17 0.37
N ALA A 182 -14.54 -10.90 1.09
CA ALA A 182 -15.60 -11.87 1.31
C ALA A 182 -16.36 -12.30 0.03
N GLN A 183 -16.31 -11.52 -1.05
CA GLN A 183 -16.87 -11.93 -2.34
C GLN A 183 -15.97 -12.93 -3.10
N GLY A 184 -14.78 -13.23 -2.56
CA GLY A 184 -13.86 -14.20 -3.11
C GLY A 184 -12.84 -13.65 -4.11
N PRO A 185 -11.95 -14.53 -4.61
CA PRO A 185 -10.75 -14.13 -5.36
C PRO A 185 -11.07 -13.50 -6.71
N GLY A 186 -12.25 -13.74 -7.28
CA GLY A 186 -12.67 -13.19 -8.56
C GLY A 186 -12.85 -11.68 -8.50
N LEU A 187 -13.67 -11.20 -7.56
CA LEU A 187 -13.87 -9.77 -7.35
C LEU A 187 -12.60 -9.10 -6.84
N TYR A 188 -11.90 -9.75 -5.90
CA TYR A 188 -10.63 -9.27 -5.38
C TYR A 188 -9.61 -8.97 -6.50
N ARG A 189 -9.40 -9.92 -7.43
CA ARG A 189 -8.51 -9.72 -8.59
C ARG A 189 -9.04 -8.68 -9.57
N ALA A 190 -10.36 -8.57 -9.74
CA ALA A 190 -10.93 -7.56 -10.63
C ALA A 190 -10.60 -6.15 -10.12
N VAL A 191 -10.80 -5.89 -8.83
CA VAL A 191 -10.42 -4.63 -8.15
C VAL A 191 -8.92 -4.38 -8.27
N TRP A 192 -8.12 -5.42 -8.05
CA TRP A 192 -6.66 -5.34 -8.12
C TRP A 192 -6.15 -4.88 -9.50
N ASN A 193 -6.79 -5.37 -10.57
CA ASN A 193 -6.33 -5.12 -11.94
C ASN A 193 -6.88 -3.81 -12.53
N ASP A 194 -8.10 -3.41 -12.16
CA ASP A 194 -8.76 -2.24 -12.74
C ASP A 194 -9.88 -1.74 -11.81
N ILE A 195 -9.50 -0.93 -10.83
CA ILE A 195 -10.46 -0.31 -9.89
C ILE A 195 -11.38 0.69 -10.60
N ASP A 196 -10.90 1.40 -11.62
CA ASP A 196 -11.68 2.40 -12.34
C ASP A 196 -12.85 1.77 -13.09
N ALA A 197 -12.64 0.60 -13.71
CA ALA A 197 -13.73 -0.16 -14.32
C ALA A 197 -14.81 -0.57 -13.31
N LEU A 198 -14.42 -0.86 -12.06
CA LEU A 198 -15.37 -1.19 -11.00
C LEU A 198 -16.15 0.05 -10.52
N MET A 199 -15.52 1.23 -10.48
CA MET A 199 -16.16 2.47 -10.02
C MET A 199 -17.13 3.06 -11.04
N GLN A 200 -16.90 2.82 -12.32
CA GLN A 200 -17.75 3.34 -13.40
C GLN A 200 -19.03 2.52 -13.61
N ASP A 201 -19.13 1.33 -13.03
CA ASP A 201 -20.37 0.56 -13.07
C ASP A 201 -21.42 1.19 -12.14
N ALA A 202 -22.55 1.62 -12.69
CA ALA A 202 -23.65 2.18 -11.89
C ALA A 202 -24.31 1.13 -10.98
N ASN A 203 -24.04 -0.16 -11.19
CA ASN A 203 -24.39 -1.25 -10.29
C ASN A 203 -23.21 -1.69 -9.41
N SER A 204 -22.14 -0.90 -9.39
CA SER A 204 -20.94 -1.19 -8.61
C SER A 204 -21.32 -1.44 -7.16
N PRO A 205 -20.84 -2.52 -6.55
CA PRO A 205 -21.14 -2.80 -5.16
C PRO A 205 -20.71 -1.67 -4.20
N VAL A 206 -19.74 -0.85 -4.63
CA VAL A 206 -19.17 0.29 -3.90
C VAL A 206 -20.18 1.43 -3.71
N SER A 207 -21.18 1.56 -4.60
CA SER A 207 -22.20 2.60 -4.53
C SER A 207 -23.34 2.29 -3.56
N SER A 208 -23.40 1.06 -3.05
CA SER A 208 -24.36 0.63 -2.04
C SER A 208 -23.66 0.53 -0.69
N SER A 209 -24.31 0.97 0.38
CA SER A 209 -23.85 0.86 1.77
C SER A 209 -23.80 -0.60 2.24
N LYS A 210 -23.02 -1.44 1.55
CA LYS A 210 -22.83 -2.85 1.87
C LYS A 210 -21.78 -2.92 2.95
N LEU A 211 -22.22 -3.37 4.11
CA LEU A 211 -21.39 -3.53 5.30
C LEU A 211 -20.57 -4.81 5.18
N ASP A 212 -19.41 -4.82 5.86
CA ASP A 212 -18.61 -6.01 6.10
C ASP A 212 -19.51 -7.16 6.59
N PRO A 213 -19.48 -8.36 5.97
CA PRO A 213 -20.21 -9.53 6.46
C PRO A 213 -19.79 -9.97 7.86
N GLY A 214 -18.71 -9.43 8.41
CA GLY A 214 -18.27 -9.66 9.78
C GLY A 214 -17.49 -10.95 9.94
N LEU A 215 -16.93 -11.50 8.87
CA LEU A 215 -16.18 -12.76 8.88
C LEU A 215 -14.98 -12.72 9.84
N LEU A 216 -14.23 -11.61 9.84
CA LEU A 216 -13.11 -11.42 10.78
C LEU A 216 -13.60 -11.36 12.23
N SER A 217 -14.67 -10.60 12.48
CA SER A 217 -15.29 -10.48 13.81
C SER A 217 -15.75 -11.83 14.33
N GLU A 218 -16.43 -12.62 13.50
CA GLU A 218 -16.88 -13.97 13.85
C GLU A 218 -15.70 -14.89 14.17
N CYS A 219 -14.62 -14.82 13.38
CA CYS A 219 -13.41 -15.58 13.65
C CYS A 219 -12.78 -15.22 15.01
N MET A 220 -12.73 -13.93 15.35
CA MET A 220 -12.22 -13.48 16.65
C MET A 220 -13.10 -13.95 17.82
N ILE A 221 -14.43 -13.91 17.66
CA ILE A 221 -15.39 -14.40 18.67
C ILE A 221 -15.16 -15.89 18.92
N ILE A 222 -15.20 -16.71 17.87
CA ILE A 222 -15.04 -18.16 18.00
C ILE A 222 -13.66 -18.53 18.53
N TYR A 223 -12.61 -17.84 18.10
CA TYR A 223 -11.26 -18.08 18.60
C TYR A 223 -11.19 -17.87 20.11
N LYS A 224 -11.73 -16.74 20.60
CA LYS A 224 -11.79 -16.41 22.01
C LYS A 224 -12.61 -17.42 22.81
N GLU A 225 -13.73 -17.86 22.26
CA GLU A 225 -14.57 -18.87 22.90
C GLU A 225 -13.89 -20.23 23.01
N ARG A 226 -13.19 -20.68 21.97
CA ARG A 226 -12.55 -22.00 21.92
C ARG A 226 -11.26 -22.05 22.72
N PHE A 227 -10.39 -21.06 22.55
CA PHE A 227 -9.03 -21.08 23.13
C PHE A 227 -8.87 -20.23 24.39
N LYS A 228 -9.93 -19.52 24.81
CA LYS A 228 -9.97 -18.70 26.04
C LYS A 228 -8.89 -17.61 26.10
N LYS A 229 -8.47 -17.12 24.93
CA LYS A 229 -7.51 -16.03 24.75
C LYS A 229 -7.86 -15.23 23.51
N ASP A 230 -7.40 -13.98 23.44
CA ASP A 230 -7.61 -13.14 22.25
C ASP A 230 -6.76 -13.66 21.08
N LEU A 231 -7.26 -13.44 19.85
CA LEU A 231 -6.51 -13.73 18.63
C LEU A 231 -5.21 -12.91 18.66
N PRO A 232 -4.03 -13.53 18.49
CA PRO A 232 -2.77 -12.79 18.50
C PRO A 232 -2.76 -11.74 17.39
N TYR A 233 -2.24 -10.56 17.73
CA TYR A 233 -1.90 -9.55 16.72
C TYR A 233 -0.95 -10.17 15.69
N LYS A 234 -1.12 -9.78 14.43
CA LYS A 234 -0.25 -10.25 13.35
C LYS A 234 1.21 -9.92 13.66
N ASN A 235 2.00 -10.97 13.93
CA ASN A 235 3.45 -10.87 14.03
C ASN A 235 4.05 -11.26 12.67
N THR A 236 4.65 -10.29 11.98
CA THR A 236 5.20 -10.48 10.63
C THR A 236 6.29 -11.55 10.58
N GLU A 237 7.02 -11.81 11.67
CA GLU A 237 8.09 -12.83 11.68
C GLU A 237 7.56 -14.26 11.74
N GLU A 238 6.45 -14.51 12.45
CA GLU A 238 5.85 -15.85 12.58
C GLU A 238 4.93 -16.20 11.40
N PHE A 239 4.45 -15.20 10.67
CA PHE A 239 3.53 -15.39 9.55
C PHE A 239 4.20 -15.98 8.30
N TYR A 240 5.47 -15.63 8.06
CA TYR A 240 6.24 -16.07 6.88
C TYR A 240 7.23 -17.22 7.16
N ALA A 241 7.23 -17.76 8.38
CA ALA A 241 8.07 -18.89 8.81
C ALA A 241 7.42 -20.25 8.52
#